data_AF-A0A7X0T7R2-F1
#
_entry.id   AF-A0A7X0T7R2-F1
#
_cell.length_a   1.000
_cell.length_b   1.000
_cell.length_c   1.000
_cell.angle_alpha   90.00
_cell.angle_beta   90.00
_cell.angle_gamma   90.00
#
_symmetry.space_group_name_H-M   'P 1'
#
loop_
_entity.id
_entity.type
_entity.pdbx_description
1 polymer ?
#
loop_
_entity_poly.entity_id
_entity_poly.type
_entity_poly.pdbx_seq_one_letter_code
_entity_poly.pdbx_strand_id
1 'polypeptide(L)'
;MTVSKEEIMKKATELRDALQQTEEVSFYRLAEERINANSKVAAKVSKIKLLQKEAVNLEHYQKIEAMKQTESQIDNVRADIDSLPIVTEFRRAQEDANDLLQSITTEITTKVTTELEKEN
;
A
#
# COMPACT_ATOMS: atom_id res chain seq x y z
N MET A 1 38.95 -1.97 5.18
CA MET A 1 38.53 -1.45 3.87
C MET A 1 37.21 -0.74 4.06
N THR A 2 37.12 0.55 3.72
CA THR A 2 35.88 1.32 3.79
C THR A 2 35.05 1.05 2.54
N VAL A 3 33.82 0.56 2.70
CA VAL A 3 32.88 0.36 1.60
C VAL A 3 32.34 1.73 1.16
N SER A 4 32.32 1.99 -0.14
CA SER A 4 31.80 3.23 -0.70
C SER A 4 30.26 3.26 -0.71
N LYS A 5 29.68 4.46 -0.76
CA LYS A 5 28.22 4.63 -0.91
C LYS A 5 27.69 3.94 -2.17
N GLU A 6 28.44 3.98 -3.26
CA GLU A 6 28.07 3.36 -4.53
C GLU A 6 27.96 1.83 -4.40
N GLU A 7 28.90 1.19 -3.71
CA GLU A 7 28.87 -0.25 -3.44
C GLU A 7 27.67 -0.65 -2.56
N ILE A 8 27.29 0.17 -1.57
CA ILE A 8 26.08 -0.06 -0.78
C ILE A 8 24.82 0.04 -1.66
N MET A 9 24.74 1.04 -2.54
CA MET A 9 23.60 1.18 -3.46
C MET A 9 23.50 0.01 -4.45
N LYS A 10 24.64 -0.54 -4.88
CA LYS A 10 24.66 -1.75 -5.70
C LYS A 10 24.07 -2.95 -4.95
N LYS A 11 24.47 -3.18 -3.69
CA LYS A 11 23.89 -4.24 -2.85
C LYS A 11 22.39 -4.05 -2.60
N ALA A 12 21.94 -2.81 -2.40
CA ALA A 12 20.52 -2.49 -2.28
C ALA A 12 19.74 -2.82 -3.56
N THR A 13 20.36 -2.61 -4.72
CA THR A 13 19.78 -2.98 -6.03
C THR A 13 19.69 -4.49 -6.19
N GLU A 14 20.73 -5.24 -5.82
CA GLU A 14 20.72 -6.70 -5.82
C GLU A 14 19.65 -7.26 -4.87
N LEU A 15 19.50 -6.66 -3.68
CA LEU A 15 18.45 -7.01 -2.72
C LEU A 15 17.05 -6.75 -3.30
N ARG A 16 16.83 -5.60 -3.95
CA ARG A 16 15.57 -5.29 -4.64
C ARG A 16 15.22 -6.38 -5.65
N ASP A 17 16.17 -6.76 -6.49
CA ASP A 17 15.94 -7.73 -7.56
C ASP A 17 15.67 -9.13 -7.01
N ALA A 18 16.32 -9.50 -5.90
CA ALA A 18 16.02 -10.73 -5.17
C ALA A 18 14.62 -10.69 -4.54
N LEU A 19 14.21 -9.55 -3.95
CA LEU A 19 12.89 -9.40 -3.36
C LEU A 19 11.76 -9.52 -4.37
N GLN A 20 11.97 -9.05 -5.60
CA GLN A 20 10.99 -9.22 -6.68
C GLN A 20 10.73 -10.69 -7.04
N GLN A 21 11.61 -11.61 -6.62
CA GLN A 21 11.49 -13.04 -6.87
C GLN A 21 10.92 -13.81 -5.68
N THR A 22 10.61 -13.15 -4.56
CA THR A 22 10.01 -13.83 -3.41
C THR A 22 8.53 -14.13 -3.66
N GLU A 23 8.01 -15.11 -2.93
CA GLU A 23 6.62 -15.54 -3.04
C GLU A 23 5.66 -14.42 -2.64
N GLU A 24 5.97 -13.67 -1.59
CA GLU A 24 5.15 -12.58 -1.05
C GLU A 24 5.00 -11.45 -2.08
N VAL A 25 6.10 -11.03 -2.71
CA VAL A 25 6.07 -9.98 -3.74
C VAL A 25 5.40 -10.48 -5.02
N SER A 26 5.61 -11.75 -5.38
CA SER A 26 4.95 -12.37 -6.54
C SER A 26 3.44 -12.47 -6.34
N PHE A 27 3.00 -12.87 -5.14
CA PHE A 27 1.59 -12.97 -4.78
C PHE A 27 0.92 -11.60 -4.73
N TYR A 28 1.59 -10.59 -4.15
CA TYR A 28 1.13 -9.20 -4.19
C TYR A 28 0.91 -8.72 -5.63
N ARG A 29 1.89 -8.93 -6.53
CA ARG A 29 1.76 -8.54 -7.94
C ARG A 29 0.59 -9.21 -8.65
N LEU A 30 0.39 -10.50 -8.43
CA LEU A 30 -0.74 -11.22 -9.02
C LEU A 30 -2.08 -10.69 -8.51
N ALA A 31 -2.18 -10.43 -7.20
CA ALA A 31 -3.38 -9.84 -6.61
C ALA A 31 -3.63 -8.42 -7.14
N GLU A 32 -2.57 -7.63 -7.33
CA GLU A 32 -2.60 -6.28 -7.92
C GLU A 32 -3.12 -6.30 -9.37
N GLU A 33 -2.63 -7.22 -10.20
CA GLU A 33 -3.10 -7.39 -11.58
C GLU A 33 -4.60 -7.76 -11.61
N ARG A 34 -5.03 -8.67 -10.73
CA ARG A 34 -6.43 -9.09 -10.62
C ARG A 34 -7.36 -7.96 -10.18
N ILE A 35 -6.99 -7.18 -9.17
CA ILE A 35 -7.82 -6.07 -8.70
C ILE A 35 -7.90 -4.95 -9.73
N ASN A 36 -6.80 -4.66 -10.43
CA ASN A 36 -6.76 -3.65 -11.51
C ASN A 36 -7.60 -4.05 -12.72
N ALA A 37 -7.67 -5.33 -13.05
CA ALA A 37 -8.51 -5.85 -14.12
C ALA A 37 -10.01 -5.95 -13.73
N ASN A 38 -10.36 -5.77 -12.45
CA ASN A 38 -11.71 -5.98 -11.97
C ASN A 38 -12.64 -4.79 -12.27
N SER A 39 -13.53 -4.95 -13.25
CA SER A 39 -14.48 -3.90 -13.66
C SER A 39 -15.44 -3.44 -12.55
N LYS A 40 -15.82 -4.32 -11.61
CA LYS A 40 -16.69 -3.94 -10.48
C LYS A 40 -15.97 -3.03 -9.50
N VAL A 41 -14.72 -3.35 -9.17
CA VAL A 41 -13.87 -2.49 -8.32
C VAL A 41 -13.64 -1.15 -9.01
N ALA A 42 -13.25 -1.16 -10.29
CA ALA A 42 -13.02 0.05 -11.07
C ALA A 42 -14.26 0.97 -11.14
N ALA A 43 -15.45 0.40 -11.32
CA ALA A 43 -16.70 1.15 -11.32
C ALA A 43 -17.01 1.77 -9.95
N LYS A 44 -16.83 1.03 -8.85
CA LYS A 44 -17.04 1.54 -7.48
C LYS A 44 -16.02 2.63 -7.13
N VAL A 45 -14.74 2.46 -7.49
CA VAL A 45 -13.71 3.50 -7.31
C VAL A 45 -14.04 4.77 -8.10
N SER A 46 -14.52 4.63 -9.33
CA SER A 46 -14.96 5.78 -10.15
C SER A 46 -16.13 6.51 -9.49
N LYS A 47 -17.09 5.77 -8.93
CA LYS A 47 -18.20 6.35 -8.15
C LYS A 47 -17.70 7.12 -6.93
N ILE A 48 -16.74 6.57 -6.17
CA ILE A 48 -16.11 7.27 -5.04
C ILE A 48 -15.50 8.60 -5.49
N LYS A 49 -14.73 8.61 -6.59
CA LYS A 49 -14.10 9.84 -7.10
C LYS A 49 -15.13 10.93 -7.47
N LEU A 50 -16.26 10.54 -8.04
CA LEU A 50 -17.35 11.47 -8.34
C LEU A 50 -17.96 12.06 -7.07
N LEU A 51 -18.26 11.21 -6.08
CA LEU A 51 -18.81 11.63 -4.79
C LEU A 51 -17.82 12.52 -4.02
N GLN A 52 -16.52 12.24 -4.07
CA GLN A 52 -15.49 13.09 -3.46
C GLN A 52 -15.47 14.49 -4.08
N LYS A 53 -15.56 14.58 -5.42
CA LYS A 53 -15.64 15.87 -6.11
C LYS A 53 -16.91 16.64 -5.73
N GLU A 54 -18.02 15.93 -5.60
CA GLU A 54 -19.28 16.50 -5.13
C GLU A 54 -19.17 17.00 -3.68
N ALA A 55 -18.58 16.22 -2.77
CA ALA A 55 -18.37 16.61 -1.39
C ALA A 55 -17.53 17.90 -1.28
N VAL A 56 -16.42 17.99 -2.01
CA VAL A 56 -15.60 19.22 -2.08
C VAL A 56 -16.40 20.42 -2.60
N ASN A 57 -17.26 20.22 -3.59
CA ASN A 57 -18.14 21.28 -4.09
C ASN A 57 -19.17 21.71 -3.05
N LEU A 58 -19.79 20.77 -2.33
CA LEU A 58 -20.77 21.06 -1.28
C LEU A 58 -20.12 21.78 -0.09
N GLU A 59 -18.90 21.38 0.29
CA GLU A 59 -18.09 22.06 1.31
C GLU A 59 -17.81 23.51 0.91
N HIS A 60 -17.38 23.75 -0.35
CA HIS A 60 -17.12 25.10 -0.85
C HIS A 60 -18.34 26.03 -0.74
N TYR A 61 -19.55 25.51 -0.99
CA TYR A 61 -20.80 26.24 -0.85
C TYR A 61 -21.43 26.17 0.56
N GLN A 62 -20.69 25.67 1.56
CA GLN A 62 -21.12 25.56 2.96
C GLN A 62 -22.40 24.72 3.15
N LYS A 63 -22.68 23.78 2.24
CA LYS A 63 -23.83 22.87 2.31
C LYS A 63 -23.52 21.63 3.17
N ILE A 64 -23.28 21.85 4.46
CA ILE A 64 -22.72 20.84 5.37
C ILE A 64 -23.58 19.57 5.49
N GLU A 65 -24.91 19.69 5.55
CA GLU A 65 -25.79 18.50 5.66
C GLU A 65 -25.72 17.61 4.41
N ALA A 66 -25.75 18.22 3.23
CA ALA A 66 -25.62 17.49 1.97
C ALA A 66 -24.23 16.86 1.85
N MET A 67 -23.17 17.58 2.24
CA MET A 67 -21.79 17.07 2.27
C MET A 67 -21.70 15.80 3.12
N LYS A 68 -22.26 15.80 4.34
CA LYS A 68 -22.28 14.63 5.22
C LYS A 68 -23.03 13.43 4.62
N GLN A 69 -24.12 13.68 3.89
CA GLN A 69 -24.83 12.62 3.17
C GLN A 69 -23.96 12.02 2.07
N THR A 70 -23.25 12.85 1.30
CA THR A 70 -22.30 12.41 0.28
C THR A 70 -21.15 11.61 0.89
N GLU A 71 -20.59 12.04 2.02
CA GLU A 71 -19.58 11.28 2.77
C GLU A 71 -20.10 9.91 3.22
N SER A 72 -21.32 9.86 3.75
CA SER A 72 -21.96 8.59 4.12
C SER A 72 -22.12 7.65 2.92
N GLN A 73 -22.42 8.19 1.73
CA GLN A 73 -22.45 7.40 0.50
C GLN A 73 -21.07 6.87 0.09
N ILE A 74 -20.02 7.67 0.27
CA ILE A 74 -18.64 7.23 0.02
C ILE A 74 -18.31 6.05 0.94
N ASP A 75 -18.64 6.14 2.22
CA ASP A 75 -18.35 5.09 3.20
C ASP A 75 -19.12 3.80 2.91
N ASN A 76 -20.37 3.90 2.46
CA ASN A 76 -21.13 2.74 1.99
C ASN A 76 -20.47 2.08 0.77
N VAL A 77 -20.00 2.87 -0.21
CA VAL A 77 -19.31 2.31 -1.39
C VAL A 77 -17.95 1.71 -1.02
N ARG A 78 -17.26 2.26 -0.01
CA ARG A 78 -16.02 1.69 0.53
C ARG A 78 -16.29 0.35 1.22
N ALA A 79 -17.28 0.27 2.10
CA ALA A 79 -17.66 -0.98 2.77
C ALA A 79 -18.03 -2.07 1.75
N ASP A 80 -18.75 -1.68 0.68
CA ASP A 80 -19.04 -2.55 -0.44
C ASP A 80 -17.78 -3.08 -1.13
N ILE A 81 -16.78 -2.23 -1.40
CA ILE A 81 -15.50 -2.64 -2.00
C ILE A 81 -14.78 -3.60 -1.06
N ASP A 82 -14.71 -3.26 0.23
CA ASP A 82 -14.00 -4.01 1.25
C ASP A 82 -14.58 -5.41 1.47
N SER A 83 -15.89 -5.58 1.24
CA SER A 83 -16.56 -6.89 1.31
C SER A 83 -16.24 -7.82 0.13
N LEU A 84 -15.60 -7.32 -0.93
CA LEU A 84 -15.29 -8.13 -2.11
C LEU A 84 -14.12 -9.08 -1.80
N PRO A 85 -14.26 -10.41 -2.06
CA PRO A 85 -13.19 -11.37 -1.78
C PRO A 85 -11.84 -11.03 -2.42
N ILE A 86 -11.87 -10.46 -3.63
CA ILE A 86 -10.67 -10.03 -4.36
C ILE A 86 -9.92 -8.89 -3.65
N VAL A 87 -10.65 -8.02 -2.94
CA VAL A 87 -10.05 -6.92 -2.16
C VAL A 87 -9.45 -7.46 -0.88
N THR A 88 -10.12 -8.41 -0.22
CA THR A 88 -9.56 -9.12 0.93
C THR A 88 -8.27 -9.86 0.58
N GLU A 89 -8.24 -10.57 -0.56
CA GLU A 89 -7.04 -11.26 -1.06
C GLU A 89 -5.91 -10.27 -1.34
N PHE A 90 -6.21 -9.15 -1.99
CA PHE A 90 -5.23 -8.09 -2.25
C PHE A 90 -4.66 -7.48 -0.96
N ARG A 91 -5.51 -7.18 0.03
CA ARG A 91 -5.05 -6.65 1.33
C ARG A 91 -4.12 -7.62 2.05
N ARG A 92 -4.48 -8.91 2.07
CA ARG A 92 -3.62 -9.94 2.67
C ARG A 92 -2.27 -10.03 1.95
N ALA A 93 -2.27 -10.05 0.63
CA ALA A 93 -1.04 -10.07 -0.15
C ALA A 93 -0.17 -8.82 0.12
N GLN A 94 -0.79 -7.67 0.34
CA GLN A 94 -0.12 -6.43 0.71
C GLN A 94 0.47 -6.50 2.12
N GLU A 95 -0.26 -7.05 3.09
CA GLU A 95 0.22 -7.27 4.46
C GLU A 95 1.45 -8.20 4.45
N ASP A 96 1.37 -9.35 3.78
CA ASP A 96 2.47 -10.32 3.68
C ASP A 96 3.73 -9.68 3.06
N ALA A 97 3.57 -8.90 1.99
CA ALA A 97 4.68 -8.18 1.36
C ALA A 97 5.27 -7.09 2.28
N ASN A 98 4.42 -6.37 3.03
CA ASN A 98 4.88 -5.37 3.98
C ASN A 98 5.64 -5.99 5.15
N ASP A 99 5.17 -7.12 5.68
CA ASP A 99 5.82 -7.83 6.77
C ASP A 99 7.22 -8.32 6.38
N LEU A 100 7.39 -8.79 5.14
CA LEU A 100 8.70 -9.12 4.58
C LEU A 100 9.63 -7.90 4.54
N LEU A 101 9.17 -6.78 3.99
CA LEU A 101 9.95 -5.54 3.90
C LEU A 101 10.30 -4.98 5.28
N GLN A 102 9.37 -5.06 6.23
CA GLN A 102 9.58 -4.61 7.59
C GLN A 102 10.61 -5.49 8.30
N SER A 103 10.52 -6.82 8.16
CA SER A 103 11.48 -7.77 8.76
C SER A 103 12.91 -7.50 8.32
N ILE A 104 13.11 -7.24 7.02
CA ILE A 104 14.43 -6.91 6.46
C ILE A 104 14.94 -5.58 7.02
N THR A 105 14.07 -4.56 7.07
CA THR A 105 14.43 -3.24 7.57
C THR A 105 14.82 -3.30 9.06
N THR A 106 14.08 -4.08 9.85
CA THR A 106 14.37 -4.32 11.26
C THR A 106 15.71 -5.04 11.42
N GLU A 107 15.95 -6.12 10.69
CA GLU A 107 17.21 -6.87 10.77
C GLU A 107 18.43 -5.97 10.47
N ILE A 108 18.36 -5.18 9.39
CA ILE A 108 19.42 -4.24 9.01
C ILE A 108 19.64 -3.20 10.12
N THR A 109 18.55 -2.60 10.61
CA THR A 109 18.62 -1.52 11.60
C THR A 109 19.17 -2.04 12.92
N THR A 110 18.63 -3.13 13.45
CA THR A 110 19.08 -3.76 14.69
C THR A 110 20.55 -4.13 14.59
N LYS A 111 20.98 -4.74 13.48
CA LYS A 111 22.38 -5.16 13.34
C LYS A 111 23.33 -3.96 13.30
N VAL A 112 22.99 -2.89 12.57
CA VAL A 112 23.81 -1.68 12.52
C VAL A 112 23.88 -1.01 13.89
N THR A 113 22.75 -0.84 14.57
CA THR A 113 22.72 -0.24 15.91
C THR A 113 23.52 -1.04 16.94
N THR A 114 23.37 -2.38 16.97
CA THR A 114 24.11 -3.24 17.91
C THR A 114 25.62 -3.21 17.67
N GLU A 115 26.09 -3.18 16.43
CA GLU A 115 27.53 -3.09 16.17
C GLU A 115 28.09 -1.71 16.55
N LEU A 116 27.32 -0.62 16.36
CA LEU A 116 27.70 0.72 16.83
C LEU A 116 27.82 0.81 18.36
N GLU A 117 26.95 0.10 19.09
CA GLU A 117 26.98 0.05 20.57
C GLU A 117 28.17 -0.74 21.12
N LYS A 118 28.68 -1.75 20.40
CA LYS A 118 29.85 -2.55 20.82
C LYS A 118 31.19 -1.83 20.61
N GLU A 119 31.23 -0.83 19.74
CA GLU A 119 32.42 -0.03 19.46
C GLU A 119 32.61 1.13 20.46
N ASN A 120 31.66 1.33 21.39
CA ASN A 120 31.76 2.24 22.54
C ASN A 120 32.08 1.48 23.84
#